data_AF-A0A3R7S3T8-F1
#
_entry.id   AF-A0A3R7S3T8-F1
#
_cell.length_a   1.000
_cell.length_b   1.000
_cell.length_c   1.000
_cell.angle_alpha   90.00
_cell.angle_beta   90.00
_cell.angle_gamma   90.00
#
_symmetry.space_group_name_H-M   'P 1'
#
loop_
_entity.id
_entity.type
_entity.pdbx_description
1 polymer ?
#
loop_
_entity_poly.entity_id
_entity_poly.type
_entity_poly.pdbx_seq_one_letter_code
_entity_poly.pdbx_strand_id
1 'polypeptide(L)'
;AAMTPKQWNHIVNSSNPLKSFYQLWTIKESVMKGDGRGMSIPILDIKVDGDLASYHDKIWYLKEIYIDDSTVTSLATNVSNIALNFTEINFTSGIKSVQRILESNGHLRL
;
A
#
# COMPACT_ATOMS: atom_id res chain seq x y z
N ALA A 1 -4.13 0.20 20.08
CA ALA A 1 -4.42 1.35 19.19
C ALA A 1 -3.55 1.26 17.94
N ALA A 2 -3.99 1.78 16.79
CA ALA A 2 -3.26 1.64 15.52
C ALA A 2 -2.20 2.73 15.26
N MET A 3 -2.34 3.88 15.92
CA MET A 3 -1.47 5.05 15.77
C MET A 3 -0.84 5.43 17.10
N THR A 4 0.39 5.95 17.04
CA THR A 4 1.06 6.55 18.20
C THR A 4 0.42 7.91 18.54
N PRO A 5 0.63 8.45 19.75
CA PRO A 5 0.14 9.80 20.09
C PRO A 5 0.64 10.89 19.12
N LYS A 6 1.89 10.80 18.65
CA LYS A 6 2.45 11.73 17.65
C LYS A 6 1.71 11.63 16.32
N GLN A 7 1.41 10.41 15.86
CA GLN A 7 0.64 10.18 14.64
C GLN A 7 -0.80 10.70 14.78
N TRP A 8 -1.43 10.46 15.92
CA TRP A 8 -2.75 11.04 16.21
C TRP A 8 -2.72 12.57 16.17
N ASN A 9 -1.74 13.18 16.82
CA ASN A 9 -1.57 14.63 16.78
C ASN A 9 -1.39 15.16 15.35
N HIS A 10 -0.64 14.46 14.50
CA HIS A 10 -0.53 14.80 13.09
C HIS A 10 -1.87 14.69 12.35
N ILE A 11 -2.60 13.59 12.54
CA ILE A 11 -3.89 13.32 11.89
C ILE A 11 -4.91 14.41 12.24
N VAL A 12 -5.11 14.70 13.53
CA VAL A 12 -6.15 15.63 13.99
C VAL A 12 -5.89 17.08 13.59
N ASN A 13 -4.62 17.45 13.38
CA ASN A 13 -4.22 18.79 12.96
C ASN A 13 -4.02 18.92 11.44
N SER A 14 -4.27 17.87 10.67
CA SER A 14 -4.17 17.91 9.21
C SER A 14 -5.38 18.60 8.58
N SER A 15 -5.23 19.10 7.36
CA SER A 15 -6.33 19.70 6.59
C SER A 15 -7.42 18.68 6.20
N ASN A 16 -7.08 17.39 6.15
CA ASN A 16 -8.02 16.30 5.91
C ASN A 16 -7.70 15.11 6.84
N PRO A 17 -8.21 15.12 8.08
CA PRO A 17 -7.91 14.10 9.08
C PRO A 17 -8.26 12.68 8.64
N LEU A 18 -9.35 12.50 7.90
CA LEU A 18 -9.77 11.18 7.43
C LEU A 18 -8.76 10.63 6.41
N LYS A 19 -8.36 11.45 5.44
CA LYS A 19 -7.33 11.06 4.46
C LYS A 19 -6.00 10.76 5.14
N SER A 20 -5.57 11.61 6.08
CA SER A 20 -4.31 11.39 6.82
C SER A 20 -4.33 10.11 7.67
N PHE A 21 -5.47 9.75 8.24
CA PHE A 21 -5.62 8.45 8.91
C PHE A 21 -5.43 7.30 7.93
N TYR A 22 -6.11 7.32 6.77
CA TYR A 22 -5.99 6.25 5.79
C TYR A 22 -4.59 6.17 5.15
N GLN A 23 -3.91 7.29 4.95
CA GLN A 23 -2.52 7.31 4.48
C GLN A 23 -1.61 6.57 5.45
N LEU A 24 -1.64 6.92 6.75
CA LEU A 24 -0.84 6.23 7.75
C LEU A 24 -1.25 4.76 7.93
N TRP A 25 -2.55 4.47 7.88
CA TRP A 25 -3.05 3.11 8.02
C TRP A 25 -2.55 2.21 6.89
N THR A 26 -2.74 2.65 5.65
CA THR A 26 -2.39 1.87 4.45
C THR A 26 -0.88 1.66 4.34
N ILE A 27 -0.05 2.63 4.74
CA ILE A 27 1.42 2.46 4.85
C ILE A 27 1.76 1.33 5.82
N LYS A 28 1.17 1.33 7.02
CA LYS A 28 1.47 0.31 8.02
C LYS A 28 0.98 -1.07 7.57
N GLU A 29 -0.21 -1.12 6.98
CA GLU A 29 -0.78 -2.35 6.44
C GLU A 29 0.08 -2.89 5.27
N SER A 30 0.58 -2.03 4.39
CA SER A 30 1.45 -2.46 3.29
C SER A 30 2.78 -3.03 3.79
N VAL A 31 3.36 -2.45 4.84
CA VAL A 31 4.55 -3.01 5.52
C VAL A 31 4.24 -4.37 6.12
N MET A 32 3.11 -4.53 6.80
CA MET A 32 2.71 -5.80 7.41
C MET A 32 2.48 -6.90 6.37
N LYS A 33 1.88 -6.54 5.23
CA LYS A 33 1.67 -7.43 4.08
C LYS A 33 2.99 -7.81 3.42
N GLY A 34 3.87 -6.83 3.17
CA GLY A 34 5.18 -7.08 2.59
C GLY A 34 6.06 -7.97 3.48
N ASP A 35 5.98 -7.79 4.80
CA ASP A 35 6.72 -8.60 5.76
C ASP A 35 6.16 -10.04 5.89
N GLY A 36 4.87 -10.24 5.63
CA GLY A 36 4.22 -11.55 5.54
C GLY A 36 3.68 -12.12 6.86
N ARG A 37 4.01 -11.52 8.01
CA ARG A 37 3.48 -11.94 9.34
C ARG A 37 2.11 -11.36 9.69
N GLY A 38 1.59 -10.45 8.87
CA GLY A 38 0.26 -9.85 9.05
C GLY A 38 0.08 -9.20 10.43
N MET A 39 -1.06 -9.45 11.07
CA MET A 39 -1.44 -8.88 12.38
C MET A 39 -0.55 -9.33 13.55
N SER A 40 0.37 -10.28 13.34
CA SER A 40 1.35 -10.67 14.37
C SER A 40 2.41 -9.59 14.60
N ILE A 41 2.50 -8.60 13.71
CA ILE A 41 3.36 -7.43 13.85
C ILE A 41 2.63 -6.38 14.71
N PRO A 42 3.21 -5.91 15.83
CA PRO A 42 2.65 -4.79 16.56
C PRO A 42 2.68 -3.53 15.67
N ILE A 43 1.51 -3.08 15.23
CA ILE A 43 1.35 -1.94 14.31
C ILE A 43 1.97 -0.62 14.81
N LEU A 44 2.15 -0.49 16.12
CA LEU A 44 2.80 0.67 16.74
C LEU A 44 4.33 0.66 16.61
N ASP A 45 4.93 -0.50 16.36
CA ASP A 45 6.37 -0.66 16.21
C ASP A 45 6.85 -0.33 14.80
N ILE A 46 5.92 -0.22 13.84
CA ILE A 46 6.21 0.26 12.49
C ILE A 46 6.46 1.76 12.54
N LYS A 47 7.71 2.15 12.29
CA LYS A 47 8.13 3.54 12.20
C LYS A 47 7.98 4.00 10.76
N VAL A 48 7.41 5.18 10.58
CA VAL A 48 7.22 5.83 9.28
C VAL A 48 7.95 7.16 9.31
N ASP A 49 8.80 7.40 8.31
CA ASP A 49 9.59 8.62 8.16
C ASP A 49 9.70 8.99 6.68
N GLY A 50 8.90 9.97 6.25
CA GLY A 50 8.78 10.36 4.84
C GLY A 50 8.39 9.17 3.96
N ASP A 51 9.21 8.91 2.95
CA ASP A 51 9.01 7.85 1.96
C ASP A 51 9.59 6.49 2.41
N LEU A 52 9.93 6.35 3.69
CA LEU A 52 10.46 5.13 4.27
C LEU A 52 9.61 4.66 5.44
N ALA A 53 9.52 3.34 5.58
CA ALA A 53 9.09 2.70 6.81
C ALA A 53 10.11 1.66 7.27
N SER A 54 10.18 1.44 8.58
CA SER A 54 11.06 0.43 9.17
C SER A 54 10.33 -0.36 10.23
N TYR A 55 10.62 -1.66 10.27
CA TYR A 55 10.23 -2.56 11.34
C TYR A 55 11.36 -3.57 11.56
N HIS A 56 11.89 -3.60 12.78
CA HIS A 56 13.15 -4.28 13.11
C HIS A 56 14.29 -3.83 12.16
N ASP A 57 15.00 -4.79 11.54
CA ASP A 57 16.16 -4.56 10.69
C ASP A 57 15.77 -4.39 9.21
N LYS A 58 14.47 -4.31 8.90
CA LYS A 58 13.96 -4.18 7.53
C LYS A 58 13.55 -2.75 7.25
N ILE A 59 13.99 -2.26 6.10
CA ILE A 59 13.60 -0.95 5.54
C ILE A 59 12.70 -1.20 4.33
N TRP A 60 11.65 -0.41 4.24
CA TRP A 60 10.66 -0.43 3.17
C TRP A 60 10.60 0.93 2.51
N TYR A 61 10.72 0.96 1.20
CA TYR A 61 10.43 2.11 0.37
C TYR A 61 8.93 2.20 0.15
N LEU A 62 8.38 3.38 0.43
CA LEU A 62 6.96 3.67 0.35
C LEU A 62 6.64 4.36 -0.96
N LYS A 63 5.51 4.00 -1.56
CA LYS A 63 4.97 4.68 -2.74
C LYS A 63 3.46 4.73 -2.65
N GLU A 64 2.88 5.93 -2.77
CA GLU A 64 1.44 6.09 -2.95
C GLU A 64 1.05 5.63 -4.35
N ILE A 65 0.01 4.81 -4.45
CA ILE A 65 -0.58 4.38 -5.71
C ILE A 65 -1.92 5.08 -5.85
N TYR A 66 -2.04 5.94 -6.86
CA TYR A 66 -3.32 6.55 -7.19
C TYR A 66 -4.20 5.55 -7.94
N ILE A 67 -5.38 5.27 -7.41
CA ILE A 67 -6.42 4.49 -8.08
C ILE A 67 -7.56 5.43 -8.47
N ASP A 68 -8.14 6.12 -7.49
CA ASP A 68 -9.15 7.17 -7.67
C ASP A 68 -9.17 8.13 -6.47
N ASP A 69 -10.01 9.17 -6.52
CA ASP A 69 -10.12 10.19 -5.48
C ASP A 69 -10.73 9.68 -4.15
N SER A 70 -11.38 8.51 -4.17
CA SER A 70 -12.09 7.94 -3.02
C SER A 70 -11.27 6.91 -2.25
N THR A 71 -10.09 6.57 -2.75
CA THR A 71 -9.23 5.51 -2.23
C THR A 71 -7.87 6.05 -1.80
N VAL A 72 -7.27 5.39 -0.81
CA VAL A 72 -5.87 5.62 -0.42
C VAL A 72 -5.17 4.28 -0.51
N THR A 73 -4.10 4.22 -1.29
CA THR A 73 -3.34 2.99 -1.52
C THR A 73 -1.86 3.26 -1.34
N SER A 74 -1.21 2.39 -0.56
CA SER A 74 0.23 2.46 -0.30
C SER A 74 0.90 1.14 -0.69
N LEU A 75 2.07 1.25 -1.32
CA LEU A 75 2.98 0.15 -1.60
C LEU A 75 4.18 0.26 -0.65
N ALA A 76 4.51 -0.84 0.01
CA ALA A 76 5.81 -1.02 0.67
C ALA A 76 6.61 -2.06 -0.11
N THR A 77 7.85 -1.72 -0.47
CA THR A 77 8.76 -2.60 -1.21
C THR A 77 10.18 -2.51 -0.67
N ASN A 78 11.00 -3.54 -0.87
CA ASN A 78 12.43 -3.52 -0.57
C ASN A 78 13.28 -2.95 -1.73
N VAL A 79 12.63 -2.42 -2.78
CA VAL A 79 13.28 -1.84 -3.97
C VAL A 79 12.97 -0.35 -4.07
N SER A 80 14.00 0.51 -4.05
CA SER A 80 13.85 1.97 -4.02
C SER A 80 13.27 2.60 -5.28
N ASN A 81 13.46 1.97 -6.44
CA ASN A 81 13.05 2.53 -7.73
C ASN A 81 12.27 1.47 -8.55
N ILE A 82 11.01 1.25 -8.17
CA ILE A 82 10.15 0.29 -8.83
C ILE A 82 9.35 0.93 -9.97
N ALA A 83 9.51 0.38 -11.17
CA ALA A 83 8.63 0.65 -12.30
C ALA A 83 7.31 -0.10 -12.08
N LEU A 84 6.19 0.62 -12.08
CA LEU A 84 4.85 0.05 -11.92
C LEU A 84 4.11 0.16 -13.24
N ASN A 85 3.59 -0.96 -13.72
CA ASN A 85 2.69 -1.01 -14.86
C ASN A 85 1.33 -1.46 -14.34
N PHE A 86 0.29 -0.69 -14.64
CA PHE A 86 -1.07 -1.00 -14.24
C PHE A 86 -1.89 -1.40 -15.46
N THR A 87 -2.77 -2.37 -15.29
CA THR A 87 -3.78 -2.73 -16.28
C THR A 87 -5.09 -2.87 -15.55
N GLU A 88 -6.06 -2.03 -15.90
CA GLU A 88 -7.40 -2.13 -15.36
C GLU A 88 -8.10 -3.34 -15.98
N ILE A 89 -8.75 -4.15 -15.14
CA ILE A 89 -9.49 -5.32 -15.57
C ILE A 89 -10.96 -5.11 -15.22
N ASN A 90 -11.80 -4.98 -16.24
CA ASN A 90 -13.23 -4.87 -16.05
C ASN A 90 -13.88 -6.27 -16.00
N PHE A 91 -14.17 -6.73 -14.79
CA PHE A 91 -14.77 -8.04 -14.54
C PHE A 91 -16.23 -8.16 -15.00
N THR A 92 -16.92 -7.06 -15.33
CA THR A 92 -18.30 -7.12 -15.86
C THR A 92 -18.37 -7.76 -17.25
N SER A 93 -17.24 -7.81 -17.98
CA SER A 93 -17.13 -8.45 -19.30
C SER A 93 -16.92 -9.97 -19.24
N GLY A 94 -16.87 -10.55 -18.04
CA GLY A 94 -16.73 -12.00 -17.80
C GLY A 94 -15.30 -12.53 -17.96
N ILE A 95 -15.00 -13.67 -17.32
CA ILE A 95 -13.65 -14.26 -17.17
C ILE A 95 -12.90 -14.46 -18.51
N LYS A 96 -13.59 -14.75 -19.61
CA LYS A 96 -12.97 -14.94 -20.94
C LYS A 96 -12.31 -13.67 -21.49
N SER A 97 -12.87 -12.50 -21.17
CA SER A 97 -12.28 -11.22 -21.58
C SER A 97 -11.00 -10.90 -20.80
N VAL A 98 -10.98 -11.27 -19.51
CA VAL A 98 -9.81 -11.13 -18.63
C VAL A 98 -8.66 -12.02 -19.09
N GLN A 99 -8.93 -13.29 -19.42
CA GLN A 99 -7.90 -14.22 -19.95
C GLN A 99 -7.23 -13.67 -21.21
N ARG A 100 -8.01 -13.11 -22.15
CA ARG A 100 -7.47 -12.53 -23.38
C ARG A 100 -6.51 -11.36 -23.12
N ILE A 101 -6.83 -10.48 -22.16
CA ILE A 101 -5.98 -9.34 -21.78
C ILE A 101 -4.66 -9.82 -21.16
N LEU A 102 -4.72 -10.85 -20.31
CA LEU A 102 -3.53 -11.42 -19.69
C LEU A 102 -2.63 -12.15 -20.71
N GLU A 103 -3.22 -12.83 -21.69
CA GLU A 103 -2.52 -13.47 -22.80
C GLU A 103 -1.87 -12.44 -23.75
N SER A 104 -2.57 -11.36 -24.11
CA SER A 104 -2.02 -10.31 -24.98
C SER A 104 -0.87 -9.54 -24.34
N ASN A 105 -0.84 -9.47 -23.00
CA ASN A 105 0.22 -8.80 -22.24
C ASN A 105 1.39 -9.74 -21.89
N GLY A 106 1.38 -10.98 -22.38
CA GLY A 106 2.45 -11.94 -22.17
C GLY A 106 2.56 -12.47 -20.74
N HIS A 107 1.50 -12.33 -19.92
CA HIS A 107 1.49 -12.73 -18.50
C HIS A 107 0.97 -14.15 -18.26
N LEU A 108 0.48 -14.85 -19.28
CA LEU A 108 0.10 -16.27 -19.21
C LEU A 108 0.66 -17.03 -20.42
N ARG A 109 1.61 -17.94 -20.17
CA ARG A 109 1.77 -19.17 -20.97
C ARG A 109 1.32 -20.31 -20.07
N LEU A 110 0.13 -20.84 -20.32
CA LEU A 110 -0.26 -22.16 -19.84
C LEU A 110 0.29 -23.21 -20.80
#